data_AF-A0A317ZD05-F1
#
_entry.id   AF-A0A317ZD05-F1
#
_cell.length_a   1.000
_cell.length_b   1.000
_cell.length_c   1.000
_cell.angle_alpha   90.00
_cell.angle_beta   90.00
_cell.angle_gamma   90.00
#
_symmetry.space_group_name_H-M   'P 1'
#
loop_
_entity.id
_entity.type
_entity.pdbx_description
1 polymer ?
#
loop_
_entity_poly.entity_id
_entity_poly.type
_entity_poly.pdbx_seq_one_letter_code
_entity_poly.pdbx_strand_id
1 'polypeptide(L)'
;AKQVIEVILDWVFYNDIPLNHKTSDLLKNDKSFLYWSTVNRNCVICGKPHSDLAHYEAVGRGFNRNKMNHYDKHVLALCREHHNEQHAIGVKSFDKKYHLEDSWIKVDDRLNKMLKGEKHE
;
A
#
# COMPACT_ATOMS: atom_id res chain seq x y z
N ALA A 1 0.41 22.40 7.35
CA ALA A 1 -0.88 21.82 6.90
C ALA A 1 -0.79 20.32 6.63
N LYS A 2 0.16 19.83 5.80
CA LYS A 2 0.30 18.40 5.45
C LYS A 2 0.41 17.45 6.66
N GLN A 3 1.17 17.83 7.68
CA GLN A 3 1.35 17.06 8.91
C GLN A 3 0.03 16.78 9.67
N VAL A 4 -0.93 17.71 9.63
CA VAL A 4 -2.23 17.52 10.31
C VAL A 4 -3.08 16.47 9.58
N ILE A 5 -3.06 16.49 8.23
CA ILE A 5 -3.77 15.50 7.41
C ILE A 5 -3.18 14.11 7.62
N GLU A 6 -1.86 13.99 7.68
CA GLU A 6 -1.18 12.71 7.93
C GLU A 6 -1.58 12.10 9.28
N VAL A 7 -1.60 12.91 10.36
CA VAL A 7 -2.02 12.45 11.69
C VAL A 7 -3.50 12.05 11.71
N ILE A 8 -4.38 12.81 11.05
CA ILE A 8 -5.81 12.47 10.97
C ILE A 8 -6.02 11.16 10.21
N LEU A 9 -5.35 10.97 9.08
CA LEU A 9 -5.46 9.75 8.29
C LEU A 9 -4.98 8.53 9.09
N ASP A 10 -3.83 8.63 9.74
CA ASP A 10 -3.32 7.54 10.59
C ASP A 10 -4.31 7.19 11.71
N TRP A 11 -4.87 8.19 12.40
CA TRP A 11 -5.88 7.98 13.43
C TRP A 11 -7.17 7.34 12.90
N VAL A 12 -7.64 7.78 11.72
CA VAL A 12 -8.83 7.21 11.06
C VAL A 12 -8.62 5.73 10.77
N PHE A 13 -7.46 5.35 10.22
CA PHE A 13 -7.16 3.95 9.92
C PHE A 13 -6.96 3.13 11.21
N TYR A 14 -6.23 3.66 12.19
CA TYR A 14 -5.98 2.97 13.46
C TYR A 14 -7.28 2.64 14.22
N ASN A 15 -8.30 3.48 14.11
CA ASN A 15 -9.58 3.31 14.78
C ASN A 15 -10.68 2.68 13.88
N ASP A 16 -10.32 2.17 12.71
CA ASP A 16 -11.26 1.58 11.74
C ASP A 16 -12.46 2.50 11.42
N ILE A 17 -12.24 3.82 11.38
CA ILE A 17 -13.30 4.80 11.11
C ILE A 17 -13.70 4.72 9.62
N PRO A 18 -14.94 4.34 9.29
CA PRO A 18 -15.36 4.22 7.90
C PRO A 18 -15.39 5.60 7.21
N LEU A 19 -14.67 5.74 6.10
CA LEU A 19 -14.78 6.90 5.23
C LEU A 19 -15.96 6.72 4.27
N ASN A 20 -16.74 7.77 4.06
CA ASN A 20 -17.79 7.73 3.05
C ASN A 20 -17.17 7.59 1.64
N HIS A 21 -17.93 7.02 0.71
CA HIS A 21 -17.46 6.71 -0.65
C HIS A 21 -16.88 7.92 -1.38
N LYS A 22 -17.51 9.09 -1.27
CA LYS A 22 -17.06 10.32 -1.94
C LYS A 22 -15.72 10.80 -1.41
N THR A 23 -15.52 10.75 -0.10
CA THR A 23 -14.25 11.11 0.55
C THR A 23 -13.15 10.12 0.20
N SER A 24 -13.47 8.82 0.19
CA SER A 24 -12.53 7.78 -0.29
C SER A 24 -12.12 8.04 -1.73
N ASP A 25 -13.09 8.26 -2.64
CA ASP A 25 -12.81 8.54 -4.06
C ASP A 25 -11.93 9.77 -4.28
N LEU A 26 -12.20 10.87 -3.56
CA LEU A 26 -11.42 12.10 -3.65
C LEU A 26 -9.96 11.90 -3.22
N LEU A 27 -9.71 10.97 -2.30
CA LEU A 27 -8.38 10.74 -1.70
C LEU A 27 -7.64 9.55 -2.32
N LYS A 28 -8.27 8.74 -3.19
CA LYS A 28 -7.66 7.52 -3.75
C LYS A 28 -6.33 7.76 -4.49
N ASN A 29 -6.12 8.95 -5.03
CA ASN A 29 -4.87 9.34 -5.70
C ASN A 29 -3.99 10.27 -4.84
N ASP A 30 -4.41 10.60 -3.62
CA ASP A 30 -3.59 11.35 -2.69
C ASP A 30 -2.48 10.46 -2.14
N LYS A 31 -1.22 10.90 -2.31
CA LYS A 31 -0.05 10.14 -1.88
C LYS A 31 -0.04 9.86 -0.36
N SER A 32 -0.61 10.74 0.45
CA SER A 32 -0.69 10.55 1.91
C SER A 32 -1.72 9.47 2.24
N PHE A 33 -2.89 9.50 1.58
CA PHE A 33 -3.90 8.46 1.73
C PHE A 33 -3.39 7.08 1.32
N LEU A 34 -2.71 6.99 0.17
CA LEU A 34 -2.10 5.75 -0.32
C LEU A 34 -1.00 5.24 0.63
N TYR A 35 -0.15 6.13 1.13
CA TYR A 35 0.88 5.79 2.12
C TYR A 35 0.25 5.22 3.39
N TRP A 36 -0.71 5.92 3.99
CA TRP A 36 -1.33 5.49 5.24
C TRP A 36 -2.21 4.25 5.10
N SER A 37 -2.89 4.08 3.97
CA SER A 37 -3.57 2.81 3.63
C SER A 37 -2.56 1.66 3.56
N THR A 38 -1.39 1.91 2.97
CA THR A 38 -0.33 0.91 2.83
C THR A 38 0.29 0.53 4.17
N VAL A 39 0.62 1.52 5.01
CA VAL A 39 1.15 1.31 6.36
C VAL A 39 0.15 0.57 7.25
N ASN A 40 -1.13 0.93 7.20
CA ASN A 40 -2.17 0.30 8.01
C ASN A 40 -2.69 -1.03 7.44
N ARG A 41 -2.16 -1.50 6.30
CA ARG A 41 -2.57 -2.74 5.62
C ARG A 41 -4.04 -2.73 5.19
N ASN A 42 -4.53 -1.59 4.72
CA ASN A 42 -5.85 -1.46 4.11
C ASN A 42 -5.70 -1.46 2.59
N CYS A 43 -6.47 -2.30 1.90
CA CYS A 43 -6.39 -2.40 0.45
C CYS A 43 -6.69 -1.06 -0.20
N VAL A 44 -5.80 -0.54 -1.03
CA VAL A 44 -5.99 0.77 -1.69
C VAL A 44 -7.13 0.78 -2.72
N ILE A 45 -7.60 -0.40 -3.13
CA ILE A 45 -8.73 -0.54 -4.06
C ILE A 45 -10.08 -0.58 -3.34
N CYS A 46 -10.20 -1.46 -2.32
CA CYS A 46 -11.50 -1.75 -1.69
C CYS A 46 -11.55 -1.51 -0.18
N GLY A 47 -10.47 -1.02 0.43
CA GLY A 47 -10.40 -0.71 1.86
C GLY A 47 -10.28 -1.92 2.80
N LYS A 48 -10.33 -3.16 2.30
CA LYS A 48 -10.29 -4.38 3.12
C LYS A 48 -9.01 -4.43 3.99
N PRO A 49 -9.12 -4.65 5.31
CA PRO A 49 -7.97 -4.68 6.22
C PRO A 49 -7.14 -5.96 6.04
N HIS A 50 -6.01 -6.04 6.75
CA HIS A 50 -5.06 -7.16 6.74
C HIS A 50 -4.54 -7.51 5.33
N SER A 51 -4.30 -6.48 4.54
CA SER A 51 -3.80 -6.58 3.18
C SER A 51 -2.30 -6.86 3.11
N ASP A 52 -1.89 -7.53 2.04
CA ASP A 52 -0.49 -7.80 1.74
C ASP A 52 0.20 -6.54 1.21
N LEU A 53 1.53 -6.44 1.39
CA LEU A 53 2.33 -5.44 0.70
C LEU A 53 2.73 -6.01 -0.67
N ALA A 54 1.97 -5.60 -1.68
CA ALA A 54 2.25 -5.92 -3.06
C ALA A 54 3.43 -5.11 -3.57
N HIS A 55 4.29 -5.71 -4.37
CA HIS A 55 5.41 -5.02 -5.01
C HIS A 55 5.06 -4.65 -6.44
N TYR A 56 5.48 -3.46 -6.88
CA TYR A 56 5.44 -3.06 -8.27
C TYR A 56 6.47 -3.84 -9.08
N GLU A 57 7.73 -3.82 -8.62
CA GLU A 57 8.81 -4.58 -9.23
C GLU A 57 8.83 -6.02 -8.70
N ALA A 58 9.09 -6.99 -9.57
CA ALA A 58 9.19 -8.38 -9.16
C ALA A 58 10.37 -8.58 -8.17
N VAL A 59 10.08 -9.21 -7.03
CA VAL A 59 11.11 -9.72 -6.12
C VAL A 59 11.49 -11.12 -6.61
N GLY A 60 12.72 -11.27 -7.11
CA GLY A 60 13.18 -12.53 -7.72
C GLY A 60 13.17 -13.71 -6.73
N ARG A 61 12.92 -14.92 -7.25
CA ARG A 61 12.78 -16.18 -6.46
C ARG A 61 13.98 -16.56 -5.57
N GLY A 62 15.15 -15.95 -5.76
CA GLY A 62 16.36 -16.19 -4.97
C GLY A 62 16.60 -15.21 -3.82
N PHE A 63 15.76 -14.16 -3.68
CA PHE A 63 15.94 -13.16 -2.64
C PHE A 63 15.15 -13.51 -1.39
N ASN A 64 15.84 -13.54 -0.24
CA ASN A 64 15.16 -13.61 1.04
C ASN A 64 14.58 -12.22 1.36
N ARG A 65 13.27 -12.07 1.16
CA ARG A 65 12.52 -10.83 1.43
C ARG A 65 12.71 -10.29 2.85
N ASN A 66 13.03 -11.15 3.82
CA ASN A 66 13.25 -10.75 5.21
C ASN A 66 14.67 -10.21 5.48
N LYS A 67 15.60 -10.36 4.52
CA LYS A 67 17.01 -9.96 4.67
C LYS A 67 17.45 -8.91 3.65
N MET A 68 16.82 -8.85 2.48
CA MET A 68 17.13 -7.81 1.49
C MET A 68 16.60 -6.44 1.94
N ASN A 69 17.23 -5.39 1.44
CA ASN A 69 16.68 -4.05 1.51
C ASN A 69 15.73 -3.82 0.33
N HIS A 70 14.63 -3.11 0.57
CA HIS A 70 13.56 -2.88 -0.42
C HIS A 70 13.50 -1.44 -0.93
N TYR A 71 14.47 -0.58 -0.58
CA TYR A 71 14.46 0.87 -0.89
C TYR A 71 14.40 1.22 -2.38
N ASP A 72 14.78 0.29 -3.25
CA ASP A 72 14.69 0.43 -4.71
C ASP A 72 13.34 -0.04 -5.28
N LYS A 73 12.40 -0.42 -4.41
CA LYS A 73 11.08 -0.95 -4.76
C LYS A 73 9.96 0.03 -4.43
N HIS A 74 8.82 -0.22 -5.05
CA HIS A 74 7.57 0.44 -4.73
C HIS A 74 6.51 -0.57 -4.30
N VAL A 75 5.66 -0.15 -3.38
CA VAL A 75 4.64 -1.01 -2.78
C VAL A 75 3.29 -0.31 -2.60
N LEU A 76 2.24 -1.12 -2.54
CA LEU A 76 0.89 -0.75 -2.13
C LEU A 76 0.29 -1.87 -1.28
N ALA A 77 -0.64 -1.54 -0.37
CA ALA A 77 -1.44 -2.56 0.29
C ALA A 77 -2.54 -3.07 -0.62
N LEU A 78 -2.54 -4.37 -0.92
CA LEU A 78 -3.56 -5.05 -1.70
C LEU A 78 -4.11 -6.24 -0.91
N CYS A 79 -5.43 -6.36 -0.84
CA CYS A 79 -6.03 -7.56 -0.23
C CYS A 79 -5.70 -8.78 -1.10
N ARG A 80 -5.84 -9.98 -0.53
CA ARG A 80 -5.49 -11.24 -1.21
C ARG A 80 -6.08 -11.36 -2.62
N GLU A 81 -7.31 -10.92 -2.82
CA GLU A 81 -8.01 -10.96 -4.10
C GLU A 81 -7.33 -10.06 -5.14
N HIS A 82 -7.16 -8.78 -4.83
CA HIS A 82 -6.50 -7.82 -5.72
C HIS A 82 -5.01 -8.11 -5.92
N HIS A 83 -4.31 -8.62 -4.90
CA HIS A 83 -2.91 -9.00 -5.00
C HIS A 83 -2.71 -10.22 -5.92
N ASN A 84 -3.59 -11.22 -5.81
CA ASN A 84 -3.58 -12.36 -6.72
C ASN A 84 -3.96 -11.94 -8.15
N GLU A 85 -4.92 -11.02 -8.30
CA GLU A 85 -5.26 -10.47 -9.61
C GLU A 85 -4.06 -9.76 -10.24
N GLN A 86 -3.37 -8.90 -9.49
CA GLN A 86 -2.15 -8.23 -9.95
C GLN A 86 -1.12 -9.25 -10.47
N HIS A 87 -0.90 -10.36 -9.76
CA HIS A 87 -0.04 -11.44 -10.24
C HIS A 87 -0.56 -12.11 -11.51
N ALA A 88 -1.87 -12.28 -11.66
CA ALA A 88 -2.49 -12.96 -12.79
C ALA A 88 -2.44 -12.14 -14.09
N ILE A 89 -2.75 -10.84 -14.03
CA ILE A 89 -2.84 -9.98 -15.22
C ILE A 89 -1.57 -9.15 -15.48
N GLY A 90 -0.65 -9.14 -14.52
CA GLY A 90 0.56 -8.34 -14.54
C GLY A 90 0.32 -6.90 -14.10
N VAL A 91 1.35 -6.31 -13.47
CA VAL A 91 1.31 -4.98 -12.83
C VAL A 91 0.79 -3.88 -13.77
N LYS A 92 1.29 -3.82 -15.02
CA LYS A 92 0.87 -2.77 -15.97
C LYS A 92 -0.62 -2.85 -16.34
N SER A 93 -1.16 -4.06 -16.49
CA SER A 93 -2.59 -4.26 -16.78
C SER A 93 -3.43 -3.93 -15.56
N PHE A 94 -2.94 -4.29 -14.37
CA PHE A 94 -3.56 -3.97 -13.09
C PHE A 94 -3.63 -2.46 -12.86
N ASP A 95 -2.54 -1.75 -13.10
CA ASP A 95 -2.47 -0.29 -12.97
C ASP A 95 -3.50 0.38 -13.87
N LYS A 96 -3.58 -0.01 -15.14
CA LYS A 96 -4.56 0.53 -16.08
C LYS A 96 -6.01 0.27 -15.66
N LYS A 97 -6.28 -0.91 -15.08
CA LYS A 97 -7.63 -1.30 -14.63
C LYS A 97 -8.09 -0.45 -13.44
N TYR A 98 -7.17 -0.09 -12.54
CA TYR A 98 -7.47 0.59 -11.29
C TYR A 98 -6.96 2.04 -11.21
N HIS A 99 -6.37 2.55 -12.29
CA HIS A 99 -5.78 3.89 -12.41
C HIS A 99 -4.65 4.14 -11.39
N LEU A 100 -3.70 3.20 -11.29
CA LEU A 100 -2.59 3.23 -10.31
C LEU A 100 -1.22 3.60 -10.89
N GLU A 101 -1.14 4.03 -12.15
CA GLU A 101 0.13 4.23 -12.88
C GLU A 101 1.13 5.12 -12.12
N ASP A 102 0.64 6.13 -11.41
CA ASP A 102 1.45 7.06 -10.61
C ASP A 102 1.23 6.90 -9.09
N SER A 103 0.59 5.81 -8.65
CA SER A 103 0.10 5.66 -7.27
C SER A 103 1.09 4.94 -6.34
N TRP A 104 1.93 4.06 -6.88
CA TRP A 104 2.87 3.24 -6.09
C TRP A 104 3.80 4.06 -5.19
N ILE A 105 4.03 3.56 -3.97
CA ILE A 105 4.77 4.26 -2.92
C ILE A 105 6.18 3.71 -2.84
N LYS A 106 7.18 4.59 -2.99
CA LYS A 106 8.58 4.22 -2.82
C LYS A 106 8.81 3.78 -1.37
N VAL A 107 9.49 2.65 -1.20
CA VAL A 107 9.78 2.10 0.13
C VAL A 107 10.71 3.03 0.91
N ASP A 108 10.24 3.47 2.08
CA ASP A 108 11.00 4.18 3.09
C ASP A 108 11.48 3.21 4.20
N ASP A 109 12.10 3.74 5.26
CA ASP A 109 12.55 2.93 6.39
C ASP A 109 11.43 2.16 7.07
N ARG A 110 10.23 2.76 7.14
CA ARG A 110 9.06 2.16 7.78
C ARG A 110 8.60 0.94 6.99
N LEU A 111 8.36 1.12 5.70
CA LEU A 111 7.91 0.08 4.78
C LEU A 111 8.98 -1.01 4.63
N ASN A 112 10.27 -0.67 4.65
CA ASN A 112 11.36 -1.65 4.60
C ASN A 112 11.32 -2.59 5.81
N LYS A 113 11.10 -2.06 7.02
CA LYS A 113 10.93 -2.87 8.24
C LYS A 113 9.70 -3.77 8.14
N MET A 114 8.56 -3.23 7.68
CA MET A 114 7.33 -4.00 7.47
C MET A 114 7.53 -5.17 6.48
N LEU A 115 8.22 -4.93 5.37
CA LEU A 115 8.51 -5.92 4.34
C LEU A 115 9.45 -7.02 4.84
N LYS A 116 10.32 -6.69 5.79
CA LYS A 116 11.19 -7.66 6.46
C LYS A 116 10.48 -8.46 7.56
N GLY A 117 9.24 -8.10 7.91
CA GLY A 117 8.49 -8.71 9.01
C GLY A 117 8.97 -8.26 10.39
N GLU A 118 9.67 -7.14 10.47
CA GLU A 118 10.05 -6.52 11.74
C GLU A 118 8.79 -5.94 12.41
N LYS A 119 8.67 -6.09 13.73
CA LYS A 119 7.53 -5.53 14.48
C LYS A 119 7.61 -4.00 14.47
N HIS A 120 6.46 -3.36 14.28
CA HIS A 120 6.31 -1.95 14.63
C HIS A 120 6.24 -1.83 16.16
N GLU A 121 7.17 -1.07 16.74
CA GLU A 121 7.00 -0.44 18.05
C GLU A 121 6.22 0.87 17.89
#